data_AF-A0AAU6VA65-F1
#
_entry.id   AF-A0AAU6VA65-F1
#
_cell.length_a   1.000
_cell.length_b   1.000
_cell.length_c   1.000
_cell.angle_alpha   90.00
_cell.angle_beta   90.00
_cell.angle_gamma   90.00
#
_symmetry.space_group_name_H-M   'P 1'
#
loop_
_entity.id
_entity.type
_entity.pdbx_description
1 polymer ?
#
loop_
_entity_poly.entity_id
_entity_poly.type
_entity_poly.pdbx_seq_one_letter_code
_entity_poly.pdbx_strand_id
1 'polypeptide(L)'
;MSIEYKIISGVEVKANVYAGKNCDQHEPHLESWCEGDMGTEVSKEFCFGPKRWPVGTKLQVMVPMCPNPDCHVDADFQDENGKCTECGFDWVNWAEEQYS
;
A
#
# COMPACT_ATOMS: atom_id res chain seq x y z
N MET A 1 -7.60 -12.07 17.83
CA MET A 1 -7.50 -12.57 16.44
C MET A 1 -6.50 -11.67 15.73
N SER A 2 -5.43 -12.21 15.12
CA SER A 2 -4.44 -11.37 14.42
C SER A 2 -4.90 -11.15 12.98
N ILE A 3 -5.13 -9.90 12.60
CA ILE A 3 -5.45 -9.53 11.22
C ILE A 3 -4.15 -9.43 10.43
N GLU A 4 -4.09 -10.14 9.31
CA GLU A 4 -3.02 -9.98 8.33
C GLU A 4 -3.31 -8.78 7.42
N TYR A 5 -2.28 -8.22 6.83
CA TYR A 5 -2.40 -7.06 5.95
C TYR A 5 -1.76 -7.34 4.60
N LYS A 6 -2.44 -6.92 3.53
CA LYS A 6 -1.93 -6.96 2.17
C LYS A 6 -1.45 -5.57 1.78
N ILE A 7 -0.25 -5.48 1.22
CA ILE A 7 0.28 -4.23 0.69
C ILE A 7 -0.35 -4.00 -0.68
N ILE A 8 -1.14 -2.94 -0.82
CA ILE A 8 -1.86 -2.61 -2.07
C ILE A 8 -1.19 -1.49 -2.86
N SER A 9 -0.35 -0.69 -2.21
CA SER A 9 0.44 0.35 -2.86
C SER A 9 1.71 0.59 -2.08
N GLY A 10 2.74 1.03 -2.78
CA GLY A 10 3.99 1.42 -2.15
C GLY A 10 4.78 2.41 -2.96
N VAL A 11 5.74 3.03 -2.30
CA VAL A 11 6.74 3.90 -2.90
C VAL A 11 8.11 3.47 -2.38
N GLU A 12 9.07 3.29 -3.29
CA GLU A 12 10.45 2.95 -2.96
C GLU A 12 11.42 4.01 -3.49
N VAL A 13 12.40 4.39 -2.66
CA VAL A 13 13.55 5.19 -3.12
C VAL A 13 14.51 4.28 -3.86
N LYS A 14 14.51 4.38 -5.19
CA LYS A 14 15.44 3.68 -6.09
C LYS A 14 16.56 4.60 -6.56
N ALA A 15 17.60 4.03 -7.16
CA ALA A 15 18.71 4.78 -7.75
C ALA A 15 18.67 4.66 -9.28
N ASN A 16 18.70 5.81 -9.97
CA ASN A 16 19.11 5.84 -11.36
C ASN A 16 20.63 5.79 -11.40
N VAL A 17 21.20 4.64 -11.75
CA VAL A 17 22.65 4.40 -11.78
C VAL A 17 23.34 4.94 -13.04
N TYR A 18 22.55 5.45 -13.99
CA TYR A 18 23.03 6.05 -15.24
C TYR A 18 22.75 7.55 -15.28
N ALA A 19 22.64 8.19 -14.12
CA ALA A 19 22.41 9.61 -14.07
C ALA A 19 23.68 10.40 -14.43
N GLY A 20 23.52 11.70 -14.68
CA GLY A 20 24.60 12.59 -15.08
C GLY A 20 25.00 12.46 -16.56
N LYS A 21 25.83 13.40 -17.03
CA LYS A 21 26.22 13.49 -18.46
C LYS A 21 27.03 12.28 -18.94
N ASN A 22 27.70 11.59 -18.03
CA ASN A 22 28.57 10.45 -18.34
C ASN A 22 27.93 9.11 -17.93
N CYS A 23 26.67 9.12 -17.46
CA CYS A 23 25.96 7.94 -16.98
C CYS A 23 26.68 7.20 -15.82
N ASP A 24 27.33 7.95 -14.93
CA ASP A 24 28.15 7.45 -13.82
C ASP A 24 27.66 7.90 -12.43
N GLN A 25 26.52 8.61 -12.37
CA GLN A 25 25.96 9.11 -11.11
C GLN A 25 24.81 8.23 -10.64
N HIS A 26 24.71 8.07 -9.33
CA HIS A 26 23.57 7.43 -8.67
C HIS A 26 22.63 8.50 -8.15
N GLU A 27 21.57 8.79 -8.89
CA GLU A 27 20.55 9.75 -8.46
C GLU A 27 19.33 9.05 -7.86
N PRO A 28 18.97 9.35 -6.59
CA PRO A 28 17.79 8.77 -5.98
C PRO A 28 16.52 9.35 -6.57
N HIS A 29 15.55 8.50 -6.88
CA HIS A 29 14.21 8.88 -7.32
C HIS A 29 13.16 7.97 -6.68
N LEU A 30 11.89 8.36 -6.80
CA LEU A 30 10.77 7.58 -6.30
C LEU A 30 10.19 6.74 -7.42
N GLU A 31 9.90 5.49 -7.11
CA GLU A 31 9.03 4.64 -7.92
C GLU A 31 7.82 4.27 -7.08
N SER A 32 6.63 4.68 -7.52
CA SER A 32 5.35 4.34 -6.90
C SER A 32 4.65 3.26 -7.69
N TRP A 33 3.99 2.34 -7.00
CA TRP A 33 3.16 1.31 -7.60
C TRP A 33 1.83 1.19 -6.83
N CYS A 34 0.79 0.74 -7.53
CA CYS A 34 -0.52 0.43 -6.96
C CYS A 34 -1.03 -0.85 -7.63
N GLU A 35 -1.58 -1.77 -6.83
CA GLU A 35 -2.14 -3.02 -7.34
C GLU A 35 -3.39 -2.73 -8.20
N GLY A 36 -3.47 -3.32 -9.39
CA GLY A 36 -4.61 -3.17 -10.30
C GLY A 36 -4.60 -1.90 -11.17
N ASP A 37 -3.67 -0.98 -10.97
CA ASP A 37 -3.54 0.21 -11.81
C ASP A 37 -2.70 -0.10 -13.08
N MET A 38 -3.33 0.03 -14.25
CA MET A 38 -2.66 -0.03 -15.57
C MET A 38 -2.13 1.36 -16.01
N GLY A 39 -2.34 2.38 -15.18
CA GLY A 39 -1.85 3.75 -15.34
C GLY A 39 -1.27 4.29 -14.03
N THR A 40 -1.12 5.60 -13.96
CA THR A 40 -0.66 6.32 -12.77
C THR A 40 -1.47 7.60 -12.67
N GLU A 41 -2.02 7.95 -11.50
CA GLU A 41 -2.86 9.15 -11.33
C GLU A 41 -2.39 10.10 -10.23
N VAL A 42 -2.76 11.38 -10.41
CA VAL A 42 -2.24 12.57 -9.73
C VAL A 42 -3.11 12.94 -8.53
N SER A 43 -2.51 12.99 -7.32
CA SER A 43 -3.12 13.55 -6.10
C SER A 43 -2.40 14.81 -5.60
N LYS A 44 -3.11 15.62 -4.81
CA LYS A 44 -2.71 17.00 -4.45
C LYS A 44 -1.67 17.15 -3.33
N GLU A 45 -1.23 16.07 -2.69
CA GLU A 45 0.11 15.96 -2.06
C GLU A 45 0.25 14.66 -1.25
N PHE A 46 1.21 13.82 -1.65
CA PHE A 46 2.07 13.09 -0.70
C PHE A 46 3.52 13.39 -1.10
N CYS A 47 4.10 14.42 -0.47
CA CYS A 47 5.43 14.89 -0.87
C CYS A 47 6.52 14.15 -0.07
N PHE A 48 7.01 13.05 -0.63
CA PHE A 48 8.06 12.23 -0.04
C PHE A 48 9.37 12.41 -0.80
N GLY A 49 10.08 13.51 -0.53
CA GLY A 49 11.28 13.85 -1.28
C GLY A 49 12.38 12.78 -1.18
N PRO A 50 12.87 12.19 -2.29
CA PRO A 50 13.88 11.12 -2.25
C PRO A 50 15.20 11.61 -1.65
N LYS A 51 15.50 12.92 -1.74
CA LYS A 51 16.70 13.53 -1.13
C LYS A 51 16.67 13.55 0.41
N ARG A 52 15.49 13.42 1.02
CA ARG A 52 15.34 13.40 2.48
C ARG A 52 15.72 12.03 3.08
N TRP A 53 15.77 10.99 2.26
CA TRP A 53 15.80 9.61 2.73
C TRP A 53 16.91 8.79 2.05
N PRO A 54 17.56 7.85 2.75
CA PRO A 54 18.48 6.91 2.13
C PRO A 54 17.79 6.02 1.07
N VAL A 55 18.57 5.54 0.09
CA VAL A 55 18.15 4.49 -0.85
C VAL A 55 17.69 3.26 -0.08
N GLY A 56 16.59 2.65 -0.51
CA GLY A 56 15.95 1.54 0.18
C GLY A 56 14.90 1.94 1.19
N THR A 57 14.64 3.24 1.40
CA THR A 57 13.48 3.70 2.17
C THR A 57 12.19 3.35 1.44
N LYS A 58 11.20 2.80 2.17
CA LYS A 58 9.91 2.36 1.63
C LYS A 58 8.75 2.98 2.41
N LEU A 59 7.70 3.32 1.70
CA LEU A 59 6.39 3.60 2.26
C LEU A 59 5.39 2.60 1.67
N GLN A 60 4.51 2.07 2.51
CA GLN A 60 3.55 1.05 2.14
C GLN A 60 2.16 1.45 2.62
N VAL A 61 1.18 1.32 1.73
CA VAL A 61 -0.24 1.34 2.06
C VAL A 61 -0.70 -0.10 2.15
N MET A 62 -1.32 -0.44 3.28
CA MET A 62 -1.72 -1.80 3.61
C MET A 62 -3.21 -1.82 3.92
N VAL A 63 -3.91 -2.85 3.45
CA VAL A 63 -5.32 -3.11 3.77
C VAL A 63 -5.45 -4.41 4.57
N PRO A 64 -6.39 -4.49 5.53
CA PRO A 64 -6.59 -5.69 6.32
C PRO A 64 -7.22 -6.82 5.49
N MET A 65 -6.74 -8.04 5.73
CA MET A 65 -7.26 -9.28 5.16
C MET A 65 -8.31 -9.90 6.07
N CYS A 66 -9.34 -10.52 5.48
CA CYS A 66 -10.35 -11.21 6.25
C CYS A 66 -9.69 -12.28 7.15
N PRO A 67 -9.98 -12.29 8.47
CA PRO A 67 -9.27 -13.18 9.39
C PRO A 67 -9.84 -14.61 9.38
N ASN A 68 -10.91 -14.88 8.63
CA ASN A 68 -11.40 -16.24 8.43
C ASN A 68 -10.41 -17.01 7.53
N PRO A 69 -9.83 -18.13 7.99
CA PRO A 69 -8.78 -18.85 7.25
C PRO A 69 -9.23 -19.39 5.89
N ASP A 70 -10.53 -19.62 5.70
CA ASP A 70 -11.10 -20.08 4.43
C ASP A 70 -11.48 -18.90 3.51
N CYS A 71 -11.28 -17.66 3.97
CA CYS A 71 -11.61 -16.43 3.28
C CYS A 71 -10.32 -15.67 2.93
N HIS A 72 -10.05 -15.51 1.63
CA HIS A 72 -8.79 -14.92 1.15
C HIS A 72 -8.97 -13.54 0.51
N VAL A 73 -10.04 -12.83 0.89
CA VAL A 73 -10.32 -11.48 0.40
C VAL A 73 -9.92 -10.42 1.42
N ASP A 74 -9.61 -9.22 0.94
CA ASP A 74 -9.36 -8.05 1.76
C ASP A 74 -10.68 -7.34 2.15
N ALA A 75 -10.57 -6.32 3.01
CA ALA A 75 -11.71 -5.56 3.50
C ALA A 75 -12.47 -4.76 2.42
N ASP A 76 -11.96 -4.64 1.19
CA ASP A 76 -12.72 -4.02 0.10
C ASP A 76 -13.88 -4.93 -0.37
N PHE A 77 -13.82 -6.23 -0.09
CA PHE A 77 -14.88 -7.21 -0.37
C PHE A 77 -15.91 -7.27 0.75
N GLN A 78 -16.58 -6.15 1.00
CA GLN A 78 -17.66 -6.03 1.97
C GLN A 78 -18.96 -5.50 1.34
N ASP A 79 -20.09 -5.90 1.92
CA ASP A 79 -21.41 -5.41 1.54
C ASP A 79 -21.70 -4.01 2.11
N GLU A 80 -22.87 -3.46 1.79
CA GLU A 80 -23.33 -2.16 2.28
C GLU A 80 -23.48 -2.08 3.81
N ASN A 81 -23.51 -3.22 4.50
CA ASN A 81 -23.58 -3.31 5.95
C ASN A 81 -22.20 -3.51 6.61
N GLY A 82 -21.12 -3.47 5.82
CA GLY A 82 -19.75 -3.69 6.30
C GLY A 82 -19.46 -5.14 6.69
N LYS A 83 -20.16 -6.10 6.08
CA LYS A 83 -19.87 -7.54 6.24
C LYS A 83 -19.11 -8.07 5.04
N CYS A 84 -18.11 -8.91 5.27
CA CYS A 84 -17.41 -9.62 4.21
C CYS A 84 -18.40 -10.40 3.33
N THR A 85 -18.36 -10.18 2.01
CA THR A 85 -19.31 -10.81 1.07
C THR A 85 -19.13 -12.32 0.97
N GLU A 86 -17.93 -12.84 1.27
CA GLU A 86 -17.59 -14.25 1.12
C GLU A 86 -17.89 -15.07 2.38
N CYS A 87 -17.76 -14.49 3.58
CA CYS A 87 -17.89 -15.25 4.84
C CYS A 87 -18.70 -14.56 5.94
N GLY A 88 -19.18 -13.34 5.71
CA GLY A 88 -20.01 -12.59 6.67
C GLY A 88 -19.28 -12.01 7.87
N PHE A 89 -17.94 -12.03 7.89
CA PHE A 89 -17.13 -11.37 8.92
C PHE A 89 -17.51 -9.89 9.04
N ASP A 90 -17.70 -9.41 10.28
CA ASP A 90 -18.19 -8.06 10.57
C ASP A 90 -17.03 -7.08 10.71
N TRP A 91 -16.76 -6.33 9.63
CA TRP A 91 -15.68 -5.34 9.59
C TRP A 91 -16.00 -4.11 10.45
N VAL A 92 -17.28 -3.79 10.64
CA VAL A 92 -17.71 -2.66 11.48
C VAL A 92 -17.37 -2.94 12.94
N ASN A 93 -17.83 -4.09 13.46
CA ASN A 93 -17.54 -4.48 14.84
C ASN A 93 -16.04 -4.61 15.09
N TRP A 94 -15.30 -5.19 14.13
CA TRP A 94 -13.84 -5.26 14.23
C TRP A 94 -13.19 -3.86 14.32
N ALA A 95 -13.59 -2.92 13.47
CA ALA A 95 -13.03 -1.57 13.47
C ALA A 95 -13.33 -0.84 14.78
N GLU A 96 -14.55 -0.97 15.30
CA GLU A 96 -14.96 -0.40 16.58
C GLU A 96 -14.12 -0.96 17.74
N GLU A 97 -13.88 -2.27 17.79
CA GLU A 97 -13.09 -2.89 18.85
C GLU A 97 -11.59 -2.55 18.81
N GLN A 98 -11.02 -2.32 17.62
CA GLN A 98 -9.56 -2.09 17.48
C GLN A 98 -9.15 -0.62 17.57
N TYR A 99 -10.01 0.31 17.17
CA TYR A 99 -9.64 1.71 16.97
C TYR A 99 -10.45 2.73 17.80
N SER A 100 -11.37 2.26 18.65
CA SER A 100 -12.15 3.12 19.57
C SER A 100 -11.58 3.15 20.99
#